data_AF-A0A944MF37-F1
#
_entry.id   AF-A0A944MF37-F1
#
_cell.length_a   1.000
_cell.length_b   1.000
_cell.length_c   1.000
_cell.angle_alpha   90.00
_cell.angle_beta   90.00
_cell.angle_gamma   90.00
#
_symmetry.space_group_name_H-M   'P 1'
#
loop_
_entity.id
_entity.type
_entity.pdbx_description
1 polymer ?
#
loop_
_entity_poly.entity_id
_entity_poly.type
_entity_poly.pdbx_seq_one_letter_code
_entity_poly.pdbx_strand_id
1 'polypeptide(L)'
;MRIHAAIIILIATLPSLGHALDGWDRDLRDGLLVYRPESLDDGKTFLYRAVPPESLSGRNLHQWFSAKIAAMQDQLGEPLESWKIKAEKNDHLGAANSYIAPSGEKFSVGYYAGYLNDDQAYIIQMISNQDIWLVLRYGFALDKVAADVRENLPNLSQSPPALTHPATGDRPQKSADREKGPTKTANKPAGRDLLAQIRTAPGDGVKDELETVWVKTKINVMRGKLEPTTYFLFADGTAYIDARTPPADFNAATSKRLEGRGKWGQWRKRGGKYQVKRPKVGRWENIKGNRAVPGKRGERIDNKFINASGSANFGSHKSSVRLMSNGRFELSHSSLMGGGGIIDIAPKVLASGQSDKTGTRTTLTTMGSKIGGGSSTSNRDGANNTGTYEIDGYTIEMHHDNGLVHRELFLFEDERKNRIVIGDTVYWVDMDG
;
A
#
# COMPACT_ATOMS: atom_id res chain seq x y z
N MET A 1 -36.80 66.24 -20.38
CA MET A 1 -37.35 65.27 -19.42
C MET A 1 -37.06 63.86 -19.92
N ARG A 2 -36.08 63.18 -19.34
CA ARG A 2 -35.75 61.77 -19.63
C ARG A 2 -35.61 61.07 -18.28
N ILE A 3 -36.60 60.22 -17.96
CA ILE A 3 -36.62 59.40 -16.76
C ILE A 3 -35.63 58.26 -16.96
N HIS A 4 -34.58 58.21 -16.14
CA HIS A 4 -33.70 57.04 -16.01
C HIS A 4 -34.30 56.13 -14.93
N ALA A 5 -34.68 54.92 -15.31
CA ALA A 5 -34.99 53.85 -14.36
C ALA A 5 -33.69 53.09 -14.06
N ALA A 6 -33.18 53.23 -12.84
CA ALA A 6 -32.06 52.46 -12.33
C ALA A 6 -32.57 51.09 -11.83
N ILE A 7 -32.02 50.01 -12.38
CA ILE A 7 -32.19 48.65 -11.86
C ILE A 7 -31.13 48.46 -10.76
N ILE A 8 -31.58 48.28 -9.52
CA ILE A 8 -30.76 47.86 -8.39
C ILE A 8 -30.64 46.33 -8.47
N ILE A 9 -29.47 45.82 -8.84
CA ILE A 9 -29.13 44.40 -8.70
C ILE A 9 -28.51 44.22 -7.31
N LEU A 10 -29.24 43.52 -6.45
CA LEU A 10 -28.80 43.06 -5.14
C LEU A 10 -27.77 41.92 -5.35
N ILE A 11 -26.47 42.23 -5.21
CA ILE A 11 -25.41 41.22 -5.20
C ILE A 11 -25.43 40.57 -3.81
N ALA A 12 -26.01 39.38 -3.72
CA ALA A 12 -25.86 38.51 -2.56
C ALA A 12 -24.38 38.13 -2.43
N THR A 13 -23.76 38.54 -1.32
CA THR A 13 -22.41 38.14 -0.93
C THR A 13 -22.43 36.66 -0.54
N LEU A 14 -22.11 35.77 -1.49
CA LEU A 14 -21.65 34.43 -1.17
C LEU A 14 -20.24 34.55 -0.55
N PRO A 15 -19.96 33.96 0.61
CA PRO A 15 -18.58 33.84 1.07
C PRO A 15 -17.83 33.02 0.02
N SER A 16 -16.79 33.62 -0.54
CA SER A 16 -15.84 32.95 -1.42
C SER A 16 -15.24 31.77 -0.65
N LEU A 17 -15.71 30.55 -0.95
CA LEU A 17 -15.03 29.32 -0.56
C LEU A 17 -13.61 29.41 -1.15
N GLY A 18 -12.62 29.49 -0.26
CA GLY A 18 -11.20 29.48 -0.61
C GLY A 18 -10.90 28.35 -1.58
N HIS A 19 -10.06 28.65 -2.57
CA HIS A 19 -9.66 27.82 -3.70
C HIS A 19 -9.81 26.32 -3.41
N ALA A 20 -10.79 25.68 -4.05
CA ALA A 20 -10.92 24.23 -4.02
C ALA A 20 -9.60 23.61 -4.51
N LEU A 21 -9.21 22.50 -3.89
CA LEU A 21 -8.09 21.69 -4.32
C LEU A 21 -8.28 21.29 -5.80
N ASP A 22 -7.50 21.85 -6.73
CA ASP A 22 -7.69 21.64 -8.18
C ASP A 22 -7.98 20.17 -8.56
N GLY A 23 -9.13 19.93 -9.20
CA GLY A 23 -9.60 18.60 -9.61
C GLY A 23 -10.33 17.81 -8.51
N TRP A 24 -10.73 18.47 -7.42
CA TRP A 24 -11.47 17.88 -6.31
C TRP A 24 -12.66 18.73 -5.89
N ASP A 25 -13.81 18.05 -5.77
CA ASP A 25 -14.98 18.58 -5.11
C ASP A 25 -14.79 18.54 -3.59
N ARG A 26 -15.05 19.66 -2.94
CA ARG A 26 -15.12 19.78 -1.47
C ARG A 26 -16.56 20.03 -1.05
N ASP A 27 -17.04 19.23 -0.11
CA ASP A 27 -18.41 19.31 0.40
C ASP A 27 -18.44 19.15 1.93
N LEU A 28 -19.42 19.76 2.60
CA LEU A 28 -19.67 19.56 4.02
C LEU A 28 -20.90 18.66 4.17
N ARG A 29 -20.69 17.41 4.58
CA ARG A 29 -21.77 16.44 4.80
C ARG A 29 -21.75 15.93 6.22
N ASP A 30 -22.87 16.05 6.92
CA ASP A 30 -23.03 15.53 8.28
C ASP A 30 -21.92 16.00 9.25
N GLY A 31 -21.50 17.26 9.13
CA GLY A 31 -20.42 17.85 9.93
C GLY A 31 -19.00 17.40 9.52
N LEU A 32 -18.85 16.65 8.42
CA LEU A 32 -17.57 16.19 7.89
C LEU A 32 -17.19 16.98 6.63
N LEU A 33 -15.96 17.45 6.57
CA LEU A 33 -15.36 17.94 5.33
C LEU A 33 -15.02 16.74 4.45
N VAL A 34 -15.64 16.64 3.28
CA VAL A 34 -15.49 15.54 2.34
C VAL A 34 -14.86 16.04 1.05
N TYR A 35 -13.84 15.35 0.56
CA TYR A 35 -13.12 15.63 -0.67
C TYR A 35 -13.26 14.47 -1.63
N ARG A 36 -13.74 14.72 -2.85
CA ARG A 36 -13.90 13.72 -3.91
C ARG A 36 -13.19 14.16 -5.17
N PRO A 37 -12.45 13.28 -5.87
CA PRO A 37 -11.92 13.63 -7.18
C PRO A 37 -13.05 13.87 -8.18
N GLU A 38 -12.94 14.93 -8.98
CA GLU A 38 -13.92 15.25 -10.04
C GLU A 38 -13.94 14.19 -11.16
N SER A 39 -12.80 13.50 -11.36
CA SER A 39 -12.57 12.55 -12.47
C SER A 39 -12.69 11.08 -12.05
N LEU A 40 -13.61 10.75 -11.14
CA LEU A 40 -13.79 9.39 -10.65
C LEU A 40 -14.68 8.57 -11.59
N ASP A 41 -14.18 7.41 -12.06
CA ASP A 41 -14.96 6.55 -12.95
C ASP A 41 -16.22 5.97 -12.28
N ASP A 42 -17.25 5.67 -13.07
CA ASP A 42 -18.49 5.07 -12.58
C ASP A 42 -18.26 3.78 -11.79
N GLY A 43 -18.93 3.65 -10.64
CA GLY A 43 -18.80 2.49 -9.75
C GLY A 43 -17.48 2.42 -8.97
N LYS A 44 -16.62 3.44 -9.07
CA LYS A 44 -15.45 3.59 -8.21
C LYS A 44 -15.79 4.43 -6.97
N THR A 45 -15.11 4.12 -5.87
CA THR A 45 -15.21 4.88 -4.62
C THR A 45 -13.81 5.33 -4.25
N PHE A 46 -13.57 6.64 -4.23
CA PHE A 46 -12.39 7.26 -3.62
C PHE A 46 -12.79 8.60 -3.00
N LEU A 47 -12.49 8.81 -1.72
CA LEU A 47 -12.67 10.10 -1.06
C LEU A 47 -11.73 10.28 0.13
N TYR A 48 -11.46 11.52 0.48
CA TYR A 48 -11.02 11.87 1.83
C TYR A 48 -12.20 12.45 2.61
N ARG A 49 -12.21 12.23 3.91
CA ARG A 49 -13.06 13.02 4.81
C ARG A 49 -12.36 13.34 6.11
N ALA A 50 -12.56 14.54 6.61
CA ALA A 50 -11.98 15.02 7.84
C ALA A 50 -13.07 15.14 8.92
N VAL A 51 -12.76 14.58 10.08
CA VAL A 51 -13.56 14.74 11.30
C VAL A 51 -13.23 16.10 11.91
N PRO A 52 -14.23 16.84 12.43
CA PRO A 52 -14.02 18.03 13.26
C PRO A 52 -12.91 17.84 14.30
N PRO A 53 -12.11 18.87 14.57
CA PRO A 53 -11.07 18.80 15.58
C PRO A 53 -11.68 18.58 16.97
N GLU A 54 -11.06 17.70 17.75
CA GLU A 54 -11.47 17.42 19.13
C GLU A 54 -10.32 17.71 20.09
N SER A 55 -10.68 18.10 21.32
CA SER A 55 -9.70 18.25 22.38
C SER A 55 -9.05 16.89 22.69
N LEU A 56 -7.74 16.93 22.89
CA LEU A 56 -6.93 15.82 23.37
C LEU A 56 -7.21 15.54 24.85
N SER A 57 -7.71 16.54 25.59
CA SER A 57 -8.08 16.42 27.00
C SER A 57 -6.94 15.84 27.85
N GLY A 58 -5.72 16.34 27.63
CA GLY A 58 -4.50 15.91 28.32
C GLY A 58 -3.94 14.54 27.88
N ARG A 59 -4.54 13.86 26.91
CA ARG A 59 -3.97 12.64 26.31
C ARG A 59 -2.93 13.01 25.26
N ASN A 60 -1.91 12.18 25.06
CA ASN A 60 -1.06 12.34 23.88
C ASN A 60 -1.82 11.91 22.61
N LEU A 61 -1.41 12.45 21.45
CA LEU A 61 -2.07 12.21 20.16
C LEU A 61 -2.20 10.72 19.84
N HIS A 62 -1.22 9.88 20.22
CA HIS A 62 -1.26 8.44 19.98
C HIS A 62 -2.41 7.76 20.75
N GLN A 63 -2.55 8.07 22.03
CA GLN A 63 -3.61 7.53 22.89
C GLN A 63 -4.98 8.01 22.43
N TRP A 64 -5.12 9.30 22.13
CA TRP A 64 -6.36 9.88 21.60
C TRP A 64 -6.74 9.24 20.26
N PHE A 65 -5.80 9.17 19.31
CA PHE A 65 -6.02 8.59 17.98
C PHE A 65 -6.44 7.12 18.07
N SER A 66 -5.76 6.34 18.90
CA SER A 66 -6.06 4.92 19.09
C SER A 66 -7.48 4.69 19.61
N ALA A 67 -7.92 5.49 20.58
CA ALA A 67 -9.27 5.40 21.12
C ALA A 67 -10.32 5.85 20.09
N LYS A 68 -10.02 6.95 19.37
CA LYS A 68 -10.95 7.53 18.40
C LYS A 68 -11.24 6.56 17.25
N ILE A 69 -10.21 6.06 16.58
CA ILE A 69 -10.39 5.16 15.43
C ILE A 69 -10.99 3.80 15.83
N ALA A 70 -10.86 3.37 17.09
CA ALA A 70 -11.59 2.19 17.58
C ALA A 70 -13.11 2.44 17.57
N ALA A 71 -13.56 3.60 18.05
CA ALA A 71 -14.97 3.96 18.03
C ALA A 71 -15.53 4.16 16.60
N MET A 72 -14.70 4.65 15.67
CA MET A 72 -15.12 4.85 14.27
C MET A 72 -15.33 3.52 13.51
N GLN A 73 -14.68 2.42 13.94
CA GLN A 73 -14.75 1.14 13.24
C GLN A 73 -16.13 0.48 13.32
N ASP A 74 -16.78 0.59 14.47
CA ASP A 74 -18.11 0.02 14.70
C ASP A 74 -19.17 0.57 13.72
N GLN A 75 -18.86 1.68 13.04
CA GLN A 75 -19.74 2.39 12.12
C GLN A 75 -19.50 2.05 10.63
N LEU A 76 -18.45 1.29 10.30
CA LEU A 76 -18.00 1.06 8.91
C LEU A 76 -18.25 -0.36 8.37
N GLY A 77 -18.73 -1.29 9.18
CA GLY A 77 -19.03 -2.68 8.78
C GLY A 77 -17.99 -3.70 9.26
N GLU A 78 -18.06 -4.93 8.72
CA GLU A 78 -17.26 -6.05 9.22
C GLU A 78 -15.80 -5.96 8.74
N PRO A 79 -14.79 -5.96 9.64
CA PRO A 79 -13.39 -5.87 9.26
C PRO A 79 -12.88 -7.18 8.63
N LEU A 80 -12.05 -7.07 7.60
CA LEU A 80 -11.43 -8.20 6.90
C LEU A 80 -10.24 -8.81 7.67
N GLU A 81 -9.61 -8.07 8.58
CA GLU A 81 -8.45 -8.51 9.35
C GLU A 81 -8.50 -8.05 10.81
N SER A 82 -7.89 -8.85 11.71
CA SER A 82 -7.75 -8.51 13.13
C SER A 82 -6.72 -7.39 13.33
N TRP A 83 -7.15 -6.31 13.97
CA TRP A 83 -6.41 -5.06 14.06
C TRP A 83 -5.22 -5.10 15.04
N LYS A 84 -4.10 -4.51 14.64
CA LYS A 84 -3.04 -4.05 15.54
C LYS A 84 -2.61 -2.65 15.12
N ILE A 85 -2.87 -1.65 15.94
CA ILE A 85 -2.25 -0.33 15.80
C ILE A 85 -0.75 -0.52 15.89
N LYS A 86 -0.03 -0.19 14.83
CA LYS A 86 1.41 0.01 14.89
C LYS A 86 1.63 1.49 14.65
N ALA A 87 1.90 2.23 15.72
CA ALA A 87 2.53 3.53 15.57
C ALA A 87 3.79 3.34 14.74
N GLU A 88 3.91 4.05 13.63
CA GLU A 88 5.16 4.03 12.88
C GLU A 88 6.19 4.91 13.60
N LYS A 89 7.49 4.68 13.35
CA LYS A 89 8.60 5.28 14.11
C LYS A 89 8.78 6.79 13.88
N ASN A 90 8.01 7.39 12.99
CA ASN A 90 8.05 8.81 12.68
C ASN A 90 6.81 9.47 13.35
N ASP A 91 6.83 10.79 13.55
CA ASP A 91 5.79 11.58 14.24
C ASP A 91 4.37 11.53 13.60
N HIS A 92 4.13 10.60 12.66
CA HIS A 92 2.87 10.42 11.94
C HIS A 92 2.09 9.23 12.50
N LEU A 93 0.89 9.51 13.01
CA LEU A 93 -0.03 8.50 13.51
C LEU A 93 -0.99 8.09 12.39
N GLY A 94 -0.67 6.94 11.77
CA GLY A 94 -1.47 6.34 10.71
C GLY A 94 -1.96 4.94 11.07
N ALA A 95 -3.13 4.56 10.56
CA ALA A 95 -3.66 3.20 10.64
C ALA A 95 -4.46 2.87 9.38
N ALA A 96 -4.57 1.59 9.00
CA ALA A 96 -5.56 1.18 8.00
C ALA A 96 -6.19 -0.16 8.31
N ASN A 97 -7.39 -0.33 7.78
CA ASN A 97 -8.06 -1.61 7.73
C ASN A 97 -8.90 -1.72 6.44
N SER A 98 -9.35 -2.92 6.13
CA SER A 98 -10.25 -3.18 5.02
C SER A 98 -11.55 -3.78 5.53
N TYR A 99 -12.67 -3.46 4.87
CA TYR A 99 -14.02 -3.78 5.33
C TYR A 99 -14.85 -4.37 4.18
N ILE A 100 -15.94 -5.04 4.55
CA ILE A 100 -17.01 -5.40 3.64
C ILE A 100 -18.24 -4.57 4.01
N ALA A 101 -18.71 -3.74 3.09
CA ALA A 101 -19.98 -3.02 3.24
C ALA A 101 -21.17 -4.00 3.22
N PRO A 102 -22.33 -3.66 3.79
CA PRO A 102 -23.56 -4.44 3.69
C PRO A 102 -23.96 -4.77 2.24
N SER A 103 -23.63 -3.89 1.29
CA SER A 103 -23.81 -4.11 -0.16
C SER A 103 -22.93 -5.23 -0.74
N GLY A 104 -21.97 -5.75 0.03
CA GLY A 104 -20.95 -6.70 -0.41
C GLY A 104 -19.69 -6.04 -0.99
N GLU A 105 -19.67 -4.72 -1.15
CA GLU A 105 -18.50 -3.97 -1.62
C GLU A 105 -17.34 -4.11 -0.64
N LYS A 106 -16.15 -4.40 -1.15
CA LYS A 106 -14.92 -4.40 -0.36
C LYS A 106 -14.22 -3.07 -0.53
N PHE A 107 -13.93 -2.43 0.59
CA PHE A 107 -13.23 -1.15 0.60
C PHE A 107 -12.14 -1.14 1.67
N SER A 108 -11.32 -0.10 1.65
CA SER A 108 -10.27 0.16 2.62
C SER A 108 -10.40 1.55 3.17
N VAL A 109 -9.99 1.69 4.42
CA VAL A 109 -9.92 2.97 5.10
C VAL A 109 -8.51 3.14 5.66
N GLY A 110 -7.81 4.17 5.20
CA GLY A 110 -6.63 4.73 5.84
C GLY A 110 -7.04 5.86 6.78
N TYR A 111 -6.43 5.93 7.95
CA TYR A 111 -6.66 6.94 8.98
C TYR A 111 -5.36 7.68 9.23
N TYR A 112 -5.45 8.99 9.33
CA TYR A 112 -4.33 9.89 9.59
C TYR A 112 -4.74 10.89 10.66
N ALA A 113 -3.91 11.07 11.68
CA ALA A 113 -4.11 12.13 12.68
C ALA A 113 -3.06 13.24 12.56
N GLY A 114 -3.49 14.46 12.85
CA GLY A 114 -2.62 15.62 12.97
C GLY A 114 -3.10 16.54 14.10
N TYR A 115 -2.19 17.37 14.60
CA TYR A 115 -2.54 18.47 15.49
C TYR A 115 -3.13 19.62 14.67
N LEU A 116 -4.23 20.19 15.17
CA LEU A 116 -4.68 21.51 14.73
C LEU A 116 -3.97 22.61 15.54
N ASN A 117 -3.80 22.38 16.84
CA ASN A 117 -3.05 23.21 17.79
C ASN A 117 -2.62 22.35 18.99
N ASP A 118 -2.13 22.98 20.06
CA ASP A 118 -1.53 22.29 21.22
C ASP A 118 -2.49 21.36 21.98
N ASP A 119 -3.81 21.59 21.94
CA ASP A 119 -4.81 20.74 22.61
C ASP A 119 -5.84 20.13 21.66
N GLN A 120 -5.86 20.50 20.37
CA GLN A 120 -6.83 19.97 19.41
C GLN A 120 -6.17 19.13 18.32
N ALA A 121 -6.82 18.01 18.00
CA ALA A 121 -6.40 17.10 16.96
C ALA A 121 -7.55 16.76 16.01
N TYR A 122 -7.21 16.44 14.76
CA TYR A 122 -8.16 16.03 13.73
C TYR A 122 -7.79 14.65 13.16
N ILE A 123 -8.77 14.00 12.54
CA ILE A 123 -8.56 12.76 11.78
C ILE A 123 -9.01 12.95 10.34
N ILE A 124 -8.17 12.53 9.40
CA ILE A 124 -8.54 12.35 7.99
C ILE A 124 -8.68 10.85 7.73
N GLN A 125 -9.80 10.46 7.13
CA GLN A 125 -10.03 9.13 6.58
C GLN A 125 -9.87 9.17 5.06
N MET A 126 -9.01 8.32 4.52
CA MET A 126 -8.96 8.00 3.10
C MET A 126 -9.77 6.74 2.87
N ILE A 127 -10.84 6.83 2.09
CA ILE A 127 -11.72 5.70 1.78
C ILE A 127 -11.57 5.39 0.30
N SER A 128 -11.27 4.13 -0.01
CA SER A 128 -11.16 3.65 -1.38
C SER A 128 -11.75 2.25 -1.51
N ASN A 129 -12.41 1.94 -2.62
CA ASN A 129 -12.63 0.53 -2.97
C ASN A 129 -11.26 -0.17 -3.14
N GLN A 130 -11.23 -1.51 -3.23
CA GLN A 130 -9.99 -2.29 -3.37
C GLN A 130 -9.38 -2.19 -4.78
N ASP A 131 -9.25 -0.96 -5.31
CA ASP A 131 -8.58 -0.66 -6.56
C ASP A 131 -7.27 0.11 -6.28
N ILE A 132 -6.15 -0.53 -6.60
CA ILE A 132 -4.81 0.04 -6.40
C ILE A 132 -4.62 1.31 -7.22
N TRP A 133 -5.26 1.44 -8.38
CA TRP A 133 -5.09 2.59 -9.26
C TRP A 133 -5.70 3.85 -8.68
N LEU A 134 -6.84 3.74 -7.98
CA LEU A 134 -7.40 4.88 -7.27
C LEU A 134 -6.47 5.35 -6.16
N VAL A 135 -5.88 4.42 -5.41
CA VAL A 135 -4.92 4.74 -4.34
C VAL A 135 -3.67 5.39 -4.91
N LEU A 136 -3.13 4.89 -6.03
CA LEU A 136 -1.96 5.49 -6.67
C LEU A 136 -2.26 6.85 -7.32
N ARG A 137 -3.46 7.04 -7.89
CA ARG A 137 -3.85 8.27 -8.57
C ARG A 137 -4.21 9.39 -7.59
N TYR A 138 -4.93 9.07 -6.53
CA TYR A 138 -5.53 10.06 -5.63
C TYR A 138 -4.95 10.02 -4.20
N GLY A 139 -4.26 8.95 -3.81
CA GLY A 139 -3.66 8.78 -2.47
C GLY A 139 -2.54 9.77 -2.14
N PHE A 140 -1.92 10.39 -3.15
CA PHE A 140 -0.90 11.41 -2.95
C PHE A 140 -1.46 12.80 -2.64
N ALA A 141 -2.78 13.00 -2.75
CA ALA A 141 -3.39 14.30 -2.43
C ALA A 141 -3.53 14.57 -0.93
N LEU A 142 -3.24 13.60 -0.05
CA LEU A 142 -3.43 13.74 1.40
C LEU A 142 -2.74 14.96 2.01
N ASP A 143 -1.52 15.33 1.58
CA ASP A 143 -0.84 16.52 2.11
C ASP A 143 -1.61 17.81 1.79
N LYS A 144 -2.12 17.91 0.56
CA LYS A 144 -2.91 19.08 0.12
C LYS A 144 -4.27 19.10 0.82
N VAL A 145 -4.91 17.93 0.96
CA VAL A 145 -6.14 17.78 1.74
C VAL A 145 -5.89 18.16 3.20
N ALA A 146 -4.80 17.71 3.82
CA ALA A 146 -4.45 18.04 5.20
C ALA A 146 -4.12 19.52 5.40
N ALA A 147 -3.59 20.20 4.39
CA ALA A 147 -3.44 21.65 4.40
C ALA A 147 -4.80 22.36 4.38
N ASP A 148 -5.67 22.01 3.42
CA ASP A 148 -7.01 22.59 3.30
C ASP A 148 -7.87 22.33 4.54
N VAL A 149 -7.80 21.11 5.09
CA VAL A 149 -8.43 20.69 6.34
C VAL A 149 -8.06 21.61 7.50
N ARG A 150 -6.78 21.93 7.67
CA ARG A 150 -6.31 22.79 8.78
C ARG A 150 -6.73 24.25 8.61
N GLU A 151 -6.83 24.71 7.36
CA GLU A 151 -7.28 26.06 7.04
C GLU A 151 -8.80 26.21 7.28
N ASN A 152 -9.59 25.19 6.98
CA ASN A 152 -11.05 25.30 6.93
C ASN A 152 -11.79 24.68 8.13
N LEU A 153 -11.19 23.73 8.86
CA LEU A 153 -11.82 23.13 10.05
C LEU A 153 -12.10 24.09 11.21
N PRO A 154 -11.26 25.11 11.51
CA PRO A 154 -11.51 26.06 12.61
C PRO A 154 -12.84 26.82 12.50
N ASN A 155 -13.46 26.86 11.31
CA ASN A 155 -14.68 27.61 11.02
C ASN A 155 -15.97 26.75 11.05
N LEU A 156 -15.87 25.46 11.38
CA LEU A 156 -17.04 24.56 11.41
C LEU A 156 -17.68 24.51 12.80
N SER A 157 -18.96 24.87 12.87
CA SER A 157 -19.77 24.71 14.09
C SER A 157 -19.92 23.24 14.46
N GLN A 158 -19.66 22.93 15.73
CA GLN A 158 -19.67 21.57 16.27
C GLN A 158 -21.06 20.95 16.22
N SER A 159 -21.20 19.89 15.42
CA SER A 159 -22.22 18.86 15.60
C SER A 159 -21.55 17.50 15.47
N PRO A 160 -21.98 16.47 16.24
CA PRO A 160 -21.36 15.16 16.19
C PRO A 160 -21.50 14.57 14.78
N PRO A 161 -20.40 14.16 14.13
CA PRO A 161 -20.48 13.65 12.78
C PRO A 161 -21.02 12.21 12.74
N ALA A 162 -21.86 11.92 11.76
CA ALA A 162 -22.23 10.54 11.41
C ALA A 162 -21.15 9.95 10.48
N LEU A 163 -20.41 8.93 10.93
CA LEU A 163 -19.30 8.36 10.14
C LEU A 163 -19.77 7.19 9.25
N THR A 164 -20.73 7.41 8.36
CA THR A 164 -21.22 6.35 7.46
C THR A 164 -20.40 6.25 6.18
N HIS A 165 -20.05 5.05 5.74
CA HIS A 165 -19.65 4.85 4.33
C HIS A 165 -20.90 5.08 3.46
N PRO A 166 -20.78 5.55 2.20
CA PRO A 166 -21.93 5.68 1.28
C PRO A 166 -22.78 4.41 1.13
N ALA A 167 -22.20 3.24 1.41
CA ALA A 167 -22.84 1.93 1.34
C ALA A 167 -23.32 1.35 2.69
N THR A 168 -23.18 2.07 3.81
CA THR A 168 -23.45 1.55 5.17
C THR A 168 -24.50 2.38 5.93
N GLY A 169 -25.65 2.71 5.32
CA GLY A 169 -26.71 3.52 5.95
C GLY A 169 -27.01 3.20 7.43
N ASP A 170 -27.48 4.22 8.15
CA ASP A 170 -27.56 4.34 9.62
C ASP A 170 -27.92 3.06 10.37
N ARG A 171 -27.05 2.66 11.31
CA ARG A 171 -27.32 1.55 12.22
C ARG A 171 -26.82 1.81 13.64
N PRO A 172 -27.51 1.29 14.70
CA PRO A 172 -27.18 1.59 16.08
C PRO A 172 -26.03 0.76 16.64
N GLN A 173 -25.29 1.41 17.53
CA GLN A 173 -24.06 1.03 18.21
C GLN A 173 -24.20 -0.18 19.15
N LYS A 174 -23.20 -1.08 19.18
CA LYS A 174 -23.10 -2.16 20.18
C LYS A 174 -21.65 -2.32 20.66
N SER A 175 -21.41 -2.11 21.95
CA SER A 175 -20.10 -2.10 22.60
C SER A 175 -19.60 -3.49 23.04
N ALA A 176 -18.30 -3.77 22.87
CA ALA A 176 -17.62 -4.86 23.59
C ALA A 176 -16.11 -4.58 23.83
N ASP A 177 -15.70 -4.68 25.09
CA ASP A 177 -14.32 -4.57 25.61
C ASP A 177 -13.45 -5.80 25.28
N ARG A 178 -12.12 -5.62 25.17
CA ARG A 178 -11.10 -6.65 25.49
C ARG A 178 -9.67 -6.14 25.67
N GLU A 179 -9.02 -6.67 26.71
CA GLU A 179 -7.68 -6.38 27.25
C GLU A 179 -6.48 -6.87 26.41
N LYS A 180 -5.30 -6.25 26.68
CA LYS A 180 -3.98 -6.50 26.08
C LYS A 180 -3.12 -7.45 26.92
N GLY A 181 -2.37 -8.34 26.26
CA GLY A 181 -1.26 -9.11 26.85
C GLY A 181 0.11 -8.69 26.28
N PRO A 182 1.22 -8.89 27.03
CA PRO A 182 2.54 -8.32 26.70
C PRO A 182 3.37 -9.17 25.73
N THR A 183 4.26 -8.51 24.97
CA THR A 183 5.20 -9.13 24.02
C THR A 183 6.63 -9.05 24.55
N LYS A 184 7.33 -10.19 24.63
CA LYS A 184 8.79 -10.25 24.82
C LYS A 184 9.49 -10.42 23.46
N THR A 185 10.52 -9.62 23.24
CA THR A 185 11.39 -9.62 22.05
C THR A 185 12.57 -10.57 22.26
N ALA A 186 12.81 -11.49 21.32
CA ALA A 186 14.04 -12.25 21.22
C ALA A 186 14.73 -11.88 19.89
N ASN A 187 16.05 -11.66 19.96
CA ASN A 187 16.90 -11.29 18.83
C ASN A 187 16.82 -12.32 17.71
N LYS A 188 16.38 -11.87 16.53
CA LYS A 188 16.23 -12.66 15.31
C LYS A 188 17.32 -12.21 14.32
N PRO A 189 18.02 -13.12 13.63
CA PRO A 189 18.98 -12.74 12.58
C PRO A 189 18.31 -11.88 11.51
N ALA A 190 19.08 -10.99 10.89
CA ALA A 190 18.59 -10.09 9.84
C ALA A 190 18.00 -10.91 8.67
N GLY A 191 16.89 -10.43 8.10
CA GLY A 191 16.10 -11.21 7.14
C GLY A 191 16.83 -11.67 5.88
N ARG A 192 17.91 -10.99 5.47
CA ARG A 192 18.74 -11.36 4.30
C ARG A 192 19.62 -12.59 4.58
N ASP A 193 20.24 -12.66 5.75
CA ASP A 193 21.10 -13.78 6.13
C ASP A 193 20.30 -15.09 6.26
N LEU A 194 19.04 -14.96 6.69
CA LEU A 194 18.12 -16.09 6.75
C LEU A 194 17.73 -16.59 5.34
N LEU A 195 17.46 -15.69 4.40
CA LEU A 195 17.12 -16.07 3.01
C LEU A 195 18.29 -16.77 2.30
N ALA A 196 19.52 -16.35 2.57
CA ALA A 196 20.71 -17.02 2.05
C ALA A 196 20.87 -18.44 2.63
N GLN A 197 20.61 -18.62 3.92
CA GLN A 197 20.71 -19.93 4.59
C GLN A 197 19.67 -20.96 4.14
N ILE A 198 18.50 -20.52 3.67
CA ILE A 198 17.43 -21.41 3.19
C ILE A 198 17.49 -21.65 1.68
N ARG A 199 18.58 -21.25 1.00
CA ARG A 199 18.82 -21.54 -0.41
C ARG A 199 19.71 -22.77 -0.58
N THR A 200 19.37 -23.63 -1.54
CA THR A 200 20.24 -24.70 -2.04
C THR A 200 21.09 -24.20 -3.21
N ALA A 201 21.93 -25.09 -3.76
CA ALA A 201 22.45 -24.86 -5.11
C ALA A 201 21.28 -24.80 -6.12
N PRO A 202 21.44 -24.09 -7.25
CA PRO A 202 20.41 -23.96 -8.27
C PRO A 202 19.86 -25.31 -8.74
N GLY A 203 18.55 -25.52 -8.62
CA GLY A 203 17.89 -26.75 -9.07
C GLY A 203 17.79 -27.88 -8.04
N ASP A 204 18.55 -27.83 -6.94
CA ASP A 204 18.59 -28.86 -5.89
C ASP A 204 17.52 -28.67 -4.80
N GLY A 205 16.54 -27.79 -5.04
CA GLY A 205 15.44 -27.51 -4.13
C GLY A 205 14.30 -28.53 -4.23
N VAL A 206 13.15 -28.13 -3.68
CA VAL A 206 11.98 -29.00 -3.47
C VAL A 206 10.88 -28.84 -4.52
N LYS A 207 11.21 -28.41 -5.74
CA LYS A 207 10.21 -28.15 -6.79
C LYS A 207 9.31 -29.36 -7.08
N ASP A 208 9.86 -30.57 -7.02
CA ASP A 208 9.16 -31.82 -7.36
C ASP A 208 8.36 -32.39 -6.18
N GLU A 209 8.52 -31.80 -4.97
CA GLU A 209 7.75 -32.15 -3.78
C GLU A 209 6.44 -31.35 -3.65
N LEU A 210 6.22 -30.39 -4.54
CA LEU A 210 5.07 -29.50 -4.49
C LEU A 210 3.85 -30.12 -5.18
N GLU A 211 2.71 -30.05 -4.50
CA GLU A 211 1.40 -30.22 -5.14
C GLU A 211 1.09 -29.00 -6.00
N THR A 212 1.27 -27.80 -5.43
CA THR A 212 0.95 -26.54 -6.13
C THR A 212 1.50 -25.32 -5.40
N VAL A 213 1.69 -24.21 -6.13
CA VAL A 213 1.94 -22.89 -5.56
C VAL A 213 0.65 -22.05 -5.62
N TRP A 214 0.35 -21.35 -4.53
CA TRP A 214 -0.72 -20.36 -4.46
C TRP A 214 -0.16 -18.99 -4.14
N VAL A 215 -0.81 -17.95 -4.63
CA VAL A 215 -0.46 -16.57 -4.31
C VAL A 215 -1.71 -15.80 -3.90
N LYS A 216 -1.64 -15.09 -2.78
CA LYS A 216 -2.63 -14.11 -2.35
C LYS A 216 -2.01 -12.73 -2.45
N THR A 217 -2.56 -11.88 -3.31
CA THR A 217 -2.16 -10.47 -3.37
C THR A 217 -3.14 -9.63 -2.54
N LYS A 218 -2.61 -8.85 -1.60
CA LYS A 218 -3.39 -7.89 -0.80
C LYS A 218 -2.96 -6.46 -1.15
N ILE A 219 -3.90 -5.53 -1.15
CA ILE A 219 -3.59 -4.10 -1.20
C ILE A 219 -3.27 -3.59 0.22
N ASN A 220 -2.07 -3.05 0.40
CA ASN A 220 -1.70 -2.21 1.53
C ASN A 220 -2.00 -0.75 1.18
N VAL A 221 -3.16 -0.28 1.60
CA VAL A 221 -3.70 1.04 1.23
C VAL A 221 -2.87 2.20 1.81
N MET A 222 -2.30 2.04 3.00
CA MET A 222 -1.44 3.08 3.60
C MET A 222 -0.17 3.32 2.80
N ARG A 223 0.34 2.27 2.18
CA ARG A 223 1.57 2.33 1.39
C ARG A 223 1.30 2.36 -0.11
N GLY A 224 0.04 2.37 -0.52
CA GLY A 224 -0.37 2.19 -1.92
C GLY A 224 0.34 1.00 -2.58
N LYS A 225 0.55 -0.11 -1.86
CA LYS A 225 1.42 -1.21 -2.29
C LYS A 225 0.65 -2.52 -2.42
N LEU A 226 0.96 -3.32 -3.44
CA LEU A 226 0.55 -4.73 -3.49
C LEU A 226 1.51 -5.61 -2.70
N GLU A 227 0.98 -6.41 -1.77
CA GLU A 227 1.74 -7.35 -0.95
C GLU A 227 1.34 -8.79 -1.31
N PRO A 228 2.23 -9.57 -1.93
CA PRO A 228 1.99 -10.97 -2.19
C PRO A 228 2.25 -11.80 -0.93
N THR A 229 1.45 -12.85 -0.75
CA THR A 229 1.77 -13.99 0.13
C THR A 229 1.76 -15.23 -0.74
N THR A 230 2.95 -15.77 -1.00
CA THR A 230 3.12 -17.02 -1.76
C THR A 230 3.11 -18.21 -0.82
N TYR A 231 2.33 -19.24 -1.15
CA TYR A 231 2.23 -20.49 -0.43
C TYR A 231 2.81 -21.62 -1.28
N PHE A 232 3.75 -22.37 -0.73
CA PHE A 232 4.15 -23.67 -1.27
C PHE A 232 3.33 -24.73 -0.56
N LEU A 233 2.49 -25.44 -1.31
CA LEU A 233 1.70 -26.55 -0.80
C LEU A 233 2.40 -27.84 -1.23
N PHE A 234 2.96 -28.55 -0.26
CA PHE A 234 3.71 -29.79 -0.48
C PHE A 234 2.77 -30.99 -0.61
N ALA A 235 3.14 -32.00 -1.39
CA ALA A 235 2.33 -33.21 -1.58
C ALA A 235 2.05 -33.95 -0.25
N ASP A 236 2.93 -33.82 0.75
CA ASP A 236 2.79 -34.40 2.09
C ASP A 236 1.73 -33.70 2.99
N GLY A 237 1.06 -32.66 2.48
CA GLY A 237 0.07 -31.88 3.23
C GLY A 237 0.66 -30.76 4.10
N THR A 238 1.98 -30.54 4.07
CA THR A 238 2.63 -29.40 4.73
C THR A 238 2.60 -28.16 3.84
N ALA A 239 2.58 -26.97 4.45
CA ALA A 239 2.55 -25.71 3.74
C ALA A 239 3.66 -24.77 4.23
N TYR A 240 4.41 -24.18 3.31
CA TYR A 240 5.33 -23.07 3.59
C TYR A 240 4.70 -21.76 3.14
N ILE A 241 4.71 -20.75 4.01
CA ILE A 241 3.92 -19.52 3.86
C ILE A 241 4.84 -18.32 3.68
N ASP A 242 4.48 -17.40 2.78
CA ASP A 242 5.25 -16.18 2.46
C ASP A 242 6.65 -16.58 1.95
N ALA A 243 6.63 -17.42 0.91
CA ALA A 243 7.79 -17.89 0.19
C ALA A 243 8.36 -16.80 -0.73
N ARG A 244 9.69 -16.71 -0.78
CA ARG A 244 10.46 -15.71 -1.55
C ARG A 244 11.57 -16.32 -2.39
N THR A 245 11.99 -17.54 -2.02
CA THR A 245 12.98 -18.33 -2.75
C THR A 245 12.25 -19.23 -3.73
N PRO A 246 12.72 -19.40 -4.98
CA PRO A 246 12.13 -20.36 -5.90
C PRO A 246 12.08 -21.77 -5.29
N PRO A 247 11.03 -22.56 -5.55
CA PRO A 247 11.00 -23.97 -5.15
C PRO A 247 12.23 -24.76 -5.60
N ALA A 248 12.74 -24.48 -6.81
CA ALA A 248 13.91 -25.14 -7.38
C ALA A 248 15.21 -24.86 -6.60
N ASP A 249 15.23 -23.83 -5.74
CA ASP A 249 16.41 -23.42 -4.98
C ASP A 249 16.12 -23.40 -3.46
N PHE A 250 14.97 -23.94 -3.02
CA PHE A 250 14.50 -23.80 -1.63
C PHE A 250 14.89 -25.01 -0.77
N ASN A 251 15.63 -24.75 0.32
CA ASN A 251 15.99 -25.76 1.30
C ASN A 251 14.90 -25.89 2.37
N ALA A 252 13.92 -26.76 2.11
CA ALA A 252 12.80 -26.98 3.02
C ALA A 252 13.25 -27.47 4.41
N ALA A 253 14.24 -28.36 4.50
CA ALA A 253 14.73 -28.90 5.76
C ALA A 253 15.36 -27.80 6.64
N THR A 254 16.22 -26.97 6.05
CA THR A 254 16.83 -25.83 6.77
C THR A 254 15.79 -24.79 7.17
N SER A 255 14.82 -24.48 6.28
CA SER A 255 13.72 -23.58 6.65
C SER A 255 12.84 -24.16 7.76
N LYS A 256 12.50 -25.46 7.76
CA LYS A 256 11.76 -26.10 8.87
C LYS A 256 12.49 -25.91 10.20
N ARG A 257 13.82 -26.05 10.21
CA ARG A 257 14.66 -25.85 11.41
C ARG A 257 14.68 -24.39 11.87
N LEU A 258 14.86 -23.43 10.96
CA LEU A 258 15.05 -22.02 11.30
C LEU A 258 13.72 -21.24 11.46
N GLU A 259 12.68 -21.65 10.74
CA GLU A 259 11.43 -20.91 10.56
C GLU A 259 10.17 -21.71 10.90
N GLY A 260 10.31 -22.97 11.35
CA GLY A 260 9.21 -23.92 11.59
C GLY A 260 8.03 -23.36 12.37
N ARG A 261 8.29 -22.63 13.46
CA ARG A 261 7.23 -22.04 14.31
C ARG A 261 6.48 -20.87 13.66
N GLY A 262 7.05 -20.24 12.64
CA GLY A 262 6.54 -19.00 12.06
C GLY A 262 5.95 -19.14 10.67
N LYS A 263 6.50 -20.05 9.86
CA LYS A 263 6.27 -20.11 8.41
C LYS A 263 5.70 -21.44 7.93
N TRP A 264 5.80 -22.50 8.73
CA TRP A 264 5.34 -23.84 8.37
C TRP A 264 3.99 -24.15 9.00
N GLY A 265 3.07 -24.64 8.17
CA GLY A 265 1.72 -25.03 8.55
C GLY A 265 1.27 -26.29 7.82
N GLN A 266 -0.04 -26.49 7.77
CA GLN A 266 -0.66 -27.61 7.06
C GLN A 266 -1.64 -27.07 6.03
N TRP A 267 -1.86 -27.82 4.95
CA TRP A 267 -2.94 -27.55 4.01
C TRP A 267 -3.78 -28.80 3.78
N ARG A 268 -4.98 -28.60 3.22
CA ARG A 268 -5.86 -29.67 2.75
C ARG A 268 -6.77 -29.17 1.64
N LYS A 269 -7.29 -30.08 0.83
CA LYS A 269 -8.38 -29.81 -0.11
C LYS A 269 -9.70 -30.30 0.47
N ARG A 270 -10.67 -29.41 0.66
CA ARG A 270 -12.01 -29.78 1.18
C ARG A 270 -13.09 -29.04 0.41
N GLY A 271 -14.05 -29.78 -0.16
CA GLY A 271 -15.13 -29.19 -0.98
C GLY A 271 -14.61 -28.41 -2.19
N GLY A 272 -13.59 -28.95 -2.88
CA GLY A 272 -12.96 -28.32 -4.04
C GLY A 272 -12.06 -27.11 -3.73
N LYS A 273 -11.97 -26.68 -2.47
CA LYS A 273 -11.20 -25.48 -2.07
C LYS A 273 -9.94 -25.87 -1.29
N TYR A 274 -8.85 -25.15 -1.54
CA TYR A 274 -7.62 -25.27 -0.77
C TYR A 274 -7.73 -24.48 0.54
N GLN A 275 -7.44 -25.16 1.66
CA GLN A 275 -7.45 -24.58 2.99
C GLN A 275 -6.06 -24.68 3.59
N VAL A 276 -5.64 -23.65 4.32
CA VAL A 276 -4.38 -23.61 5.06
C VAL A 276 -4.64 -23.39 6.54
N LYS A 277 -3.90 -24.12 7.38
CA LYS A 277 -3.82 -23.93 8.82
C LYS A 277 -2.47 -23.29 9.12
N ARG A 278 -2.46 -21.96 9.28
CA ARG A 278 -1.23 -21.20 9.55
C ARG A 278 -0.79 -21.39 11.01
N PRO A 279 0.51 -21.49 11.31
CA PRO A 279 1.01 -21.82 12.64
C PRO A 279 0.56 -20.83 13.72
N LYS A 280 0.52 -19.53 13.40
CA LYS A 280 0.10 -18.48 14.35
C LYS A 280 -1.42 -18.36 14.54
N VAL A 281 -2.21 -18.85 13.59
CA VAL A 281 -3.68 -18.71 13.63
C VAL A 281 -4.32 -19.99 14.16
N GLY A 282 -3.75 -21.16 13.86
CA GLY A 282 -4.18 -22.44 14.41
C GLY A 282 -5.53 -22.96 13.88
N ARG A 283 -6.20 -22.24 12.98
CA ARG A 283 -7.48 -22.66 12.36
C ARG A 283 -7.36 -22.80 10.85
N TRP A 284 -8.23 -23.62 10.28
CA TRP A 284 -8.35 -23.81 8.83
C TRP A 284 -9.01 -22.60 8.19
N GLU A 285 -8.37 -22.04 7.17
CA GLU A 285 -8.92 -20.93 6.40
C GLU A 285 -8.77 -21.21 4.90
N ASN A 286 -9.79 -20.87 4.11
CA ASN A 286 -9.69 -20.95 2.65
C ASN A 286 -8.60 -19.98 2.18
N ILE A 287 -7.74 -20.43 1.27
CA ILE A 287 -6.77 -19.54 0.62
C ILE A 287 -7.56 -18.62 -0.31
N LYS A 288 -7.64 -17.34 0.05
CA LYS A 288 -8.30 -16.29 -0.76
C LYS A 288 -7.30 -15.71 -1.76
N GLY A 289 -6.83 -16.52 -2.70
CA GLY A 289 -5.83 -16.17 -3.70
C GLY A 289 -6.07 -16.91 -5.01
N ASN A 290 -5.03 -16.99 -5.83
CA ASN A 290 -5.03 -17.74 -7.08
C ASN A 290 -4.01 -18.88 -7.03
N ARG A 291 -4.27 -19.93 -7.80
CA ARG A 291 -3.25 -20.92 -8.13
C ARG A 291 -2.23 -20.24 -9.05
N ALA A 292 -0.99 -20.14 -8.60
CA ALA A 292 0.07 -19.47 -9.34
C ALA A 292 0.50 -20.31 -10.55
N VAL A 293 0.70 -19.67 -11.69
CA VAL A 293 1.11 -20.33 -12.94
C VAL A 293 2.63 -20.18 -13.10
N PRO A 294 3.38 -21.29 -13.25
CA PRO A 294 4.80 -21.23 -13.52
C PRO A 294 5.06 -20.79 -14.96
N GLY A 295 6.24 -20.22 -15.21
CA GLY A 295 6.72 -20.04 -16.57
C GLY A 295 7.21 -21.36 -17.18
N LYS A 296 7.21 -21.43 -18.51
CA LYS A 296 7.84 -22.54 -19.25
C LYS A 296 9.35 -22.35 -19.30
N ARG A 297 10.09 -23.45 -19.35
CA ARG A 297 11.54 -23.40 -19.58
C ARG A 297 11.84 -22.65 -20.88
N GLY A 298 12.66 -21.61 -20.80
CA GLY A 298 13.02 -20.76 -21.94
C GLY A 298 11.89 -19.85 -22.42
N GLU A 299 10.80 -19.66 -21.64
CA GLU A 299 9.72 -18.77 -22.02
C GLU A 299 10.24 -17.35 -22.28
N ARG A 300 9.76 -16.76 -23.37
CA ARG A 300 10.05 -15.38 -23.77
C ARG A 300 8.78 -14.56 -23.62
N ILE A 301 8.90 -13.50 -22.84
CA ILE A 301 7.82 -12.54 -22.57
C ILE A 301 8.21 -11.25 -23.28
N ASP A 302 7.25 -10.63 -23.97
CA ASP A 302 7.42 -9.31 -24.59
C ASP A 302 6.41 -8.35 -23.95
N ASN A 303 6.77 -7.84 -22.78
CA ASN A 303 5.90 -6.96 -22.03
C ASN A 303 6.69 -6.12 -21.02
N LYS A 304 6.12 -4.99 -20.64
CA LYS A 304 6.60 -4.14 -19.56
C LYS A 304 5.66 -4.30 -18.38
N PHE A 305 6.20 -4.76 -17.27
CA PHE A 305 5.47 -4.84 -16.01
C PHE A 305 5.92 -3.72 -15.10
N ILE A 306 4.97 -3.05 -14.47
CA ILE A 306 5.24 -1.97 -13.53
C ILE A 306 4.80 -2.38 -12.14
N ASN A 307 5.52 -1.87 -11.15
CA ASN A 307 5.11 -1.83 -9.76
C ASN A 307 5.12 -0.36 -9.34
N ALA A 308 4.16 0.03 -8.53
CA ALA A 308 4.14 1.33 -7.90
C ALA A 308 3.68 1.17 -6.47
N SER A 309 4.23 2.01 -5.62
CA SER A 309 3.81 2.19 -4.25
C SER A 309 3.99 3.63 -3.83
N GLY A 310 3.24 4.05 -2.83
CA GLY A 310 3.47 5.32 -2.19
C GLY A 310 2.25 5.86 -1.48
N SER A 311 2.51 6.91 -0.74
CA SER A 311 1.50 7.77 -0.14
C SER A 311 2.14 9.12 0.14
N ALA A 312 1.33 10.13 0.48
CA ALA A 312 1.83 11.44 0.86
C ALA A 312 2.89 11.38 1.99
N ASN A 313 2.76 10.44 2.95
CA ASN A 313 3.65 10.36 4.11
C ASN A 313 4.93 9.52 3.90
N PHE A 314 4.97 8.68 2.86
CA PHE A 314 6.08 7.71 2.66
C PHE A 314 6.85 7.93 1.36
N GLY A 315 6.49 8.97 0.61
CA GLY A 315 6.98 9.16 -0.74
C GLY A 315 6.36 8.17 -1.73
N SER A 316 6.77 8.29 -2.99
CA SER A 316 6.39 7.38 -4.07
C SER A 316 7.58 6.56 -4.53
N HIS A 317 7.32 5.32 -4.91
CA HIS A 317 8.27 4.43 -5.55
C HIS A 317 7.58 3.82 -6.77
N LYS A 318 8.22 3.87 -7.92
CA LYS A 318 7.81 3.15 -9.12
C LYS A 318 8.97 2.28 -9.56
N SER A 319 8.71 1.06 -9.96
CA SER A 319 9.69 0.23 -10.62
C SER A 319 9.07 -0.45 -11.83
N SER A 320 9.89 -0.87 -12.77
CA SER A 320 9.43 -1.66 -13.90
C SER A 320 10.44 -2.72 -14.29
N VAL A 321 9.91 -3.79 -14.88
CA VAL A 321 10.66 -4.88 -15.49
C VAL A 321 10.10 -5.03 -16.90
N ARG A 322 10.89 -4.65 -17.89
CA ARG A 322 10.62 -4.95 -19.30
C ARG A 322 11.31 -6.25 -19.66
N LEU A 323 10.54 -7.27 -19.99
CA LEU A 323 11.04 -8.51 -20.56
C LEU A 323 10.81 -8.46 -22.06
N MET A 324 11.82 -8.84 -22.84
CA MET A 324 11.77 -8.81 -24.31
C MET A 324 11.77 -10.21 -24.91
N SER A 325 11.17 -10.34 -26.10
CA SER A 325 11.09 -11.59 -26.86
C SER A 325 12.46 -12.19 -27.21
N ASN A 326 13.49 -11.36 -27.34
CA ASN A 326 14.88 -11.78 -27.57
C ASN A 326 15.60 -12.28 -26.30
N GLY A 327 14.91 -12.37 -25.16
CA GLY A 327 15.49 -12.84 -23.89
C GLY A 327 16.28 -11.77 -23.12
N ARG A 328 16.21 -10.50 -23.53
CA ARG A 328 16.80 -9.38 -22.79
C ARG A 328 15.81 -8.83 -21.76
N PHE A 329 16.31 -8.19 -20.70
CA PHE A 329 15.49 -7.41 -19.78
C PHE A 329 16.01 -5.97 -19.63
N GLU A 330 15.11 -5.06 -19.24
CA GLU A 330 15.44 -3.73 -18.71
C GLU A 330 14.69 -3.52 -17.38
N LEU A 331 15.40 -3.04 -16.37
CA LEU A 331 14.86 -2.62 -15.09
C LEU A 331 14.81 -1.09 -15.05
N SER A 332 13.81 -0.55 -14.38
CA SER A 332 13.84 0.84 -13.97
C SER A 332 13.25 1.03 -12.59
N HIS A 333 13.74 2.05 -11.90
CA HIS A 333 13.31 2.42 -10.57
C HIS A 333 13.25 3.94 -10.50
N SER A 334 12.19 4.49 -9.92
CA SER A 334 12.14 5.87 -9.49
C SER A 334 11.56 5.95 -8.08
N SER A 335 12.08 6.89 -7.30
CA SER A 335 11.58 7.19 -5.98
C SER A 335 11.53 8.69 -5.78
N LEU A 336 10.55 9.12 -4.98
CA LEU A 336 10.44 10.47 -4.47
C LEU A 336 10.14 10.33 -2.98
N MET A 337 11.02 10.86 -2.14
CA MET A 337 10.85 10.91 -0.70
C MET A 337 10.78 12.37 -0.27
N GLY A 338 9.78 12.72 0.52
CA GLY A 338 9.69 14.02 1.18
C GLY A 338 9.82 13.84 2.68
N GLY A 339 10.72 14.60 3.31
CA GLY A 339 10.83 14.71 4.76
C GLY A 339 10.86 16.18 5.17
N GLY A 340 10.16 16.51 6.25
CA GLY A 340 10.00 17.88 6.74
C GLY A 340 8.53 18.28 6.79
N GLY A 341 8.16 18.95 7.88
CA GLY A 341 6.78 19.26 8.24
C GLY A 341 6.02 20.12 7.23
N ILE A 342 4.81 20.45 7.63
CA ILE A 342 3.90 21.41 7.01
C ILE A 342 4.65 22.64 6.46
N ILE A 343 4.22 23.10 5.29
CA ILE A 343 4.81 24.13 4.39
C ILE A 343 5.29 25.45 5.05
N ASP A 344 5.02 25.73 6.32
CA ASP A 344 5.42 26.99 6.98
C ASP A 344 6.11 26.83 8.34
N ILE A 345 6.48 25.61 8.75
CA ILE A 345 7.03 25.37 10.10
C ILE A 345 8.54 25.06 10.10
N ALA A 346 9.10 24.57 8.97
CA ALA A 346 10.53 24.26 8.82
C ALA A 346 10.94 24.08 7.34
N PRO A 347 12.25 24.18 6.98
CA PRO A 347 12.72 23.83 5.63
C PRO A 347 12.42 22.36 5.29
N LYS A 348 11.85 22.13 4.10
CA LYS A 348 11.52 20.81 3.56
C LYS A 348 12.70 20.25 2.78
N VAL A 349 12.97 18.96 2.94
CA VAL A 349 13.96 18.22 2.16
C VAL A 349 13.23 17.23 1.26
N LEU A 350 13.38 17.37 -0.05
CA LEU A 350 12.90 16.43 -1.06
C LEU A 350 14.09 15.67 -1.64
N ALA A 351 14.01 14.35 -1.64
CA ALA A 351 14.97 13.48 -2.31
C ALA A 351 14.27 12.70 -3.41
N SER A 352 14.80 12.72 -4.64
CA SER A 352 14.32 11.88 -5.74
C SER A 352 15.44 11.03 -6.28
N GLY A 353 15.17 9.75 -6.53
CA GLY A 353 16.08 8.84 -7.21
C GLY A 353 15.46 8.33 -8.51
N GLN A 354 16.28 8.13 -9.53
CA GLN A 354 15.94 7.39 -10.73
C GLN A 354 17.10 6.47 -11.08
N SER A 355 16.82 5.24 -11.51
CA SER A 355 17.80 4.30 -12.01
C SER A 355 17.19 3.54 -13.17
N ASP A 356 17.85 3.55 -14.32
CA ASP A 356 17.44 2.84 -15.53
C ASP A 356 18.66 2.42 -16.36
N LYS A 357 18.45 2.02 -17.62
CA LYS A 357 19.52 1.61 -18.54
C LYS A 357 20.58 2.67 -18.86
N THR A 358 20.31 3.94 -18.57
CA THR A 358 21.27 5.05 -18.73
C THR A 358 22.12 5.27 -17.48
N GLY A 359 21.66 4.75 -16.33
CA GLY A 359 22.32 4.84 -15.04
C GLY A 359 21.42 5.42 -13.96
N THR A 360 22.04 5.80 -12.85
CA THR A 360 21.38 6.27 -11.64
C THR A 360 21.56 7.76 -11.47
N ARG A 361 20.46 8.47 -11.19
CA ARG A 361 20.44 9.89 -10.83
C ARG A 361 19.74 10.09 -9.50
N THR A 362 20.36 10.80 -8.58
CA THR A 362 19.73 11.22 -7.32
C THR A 362 19.75 12.73 -7.24
N THR A 363 18.65 13.34 -6.80
CA THR A 363 18.53 14.78 -6.59
C THR A 363 18.00 15.03 -5.19
N LEU A 364 18.65 15.91 -4.45
CA LEU A 364 18.22 16.42 -3.17
C LEU A 364 17.90 17.90 -3.32
N THR A 365 16.76 18.34 -2.82
CA THR A 365 16.32 19.73 -2.87
C THR A 365 15.84 20.16 -1.49
N THR A 366 16.32 21.30 -1.01
CA THR A 366 15.85 21.94 0.21
C THR A 366 15.08 23.20 -0.13
N MET A 367 13.90 23.37 0.47
CA MET A 367 12.99 24.48 0.19
C MET A 367 12.43 25.05 1.50
N GLY A 368 12.52 26.36 1.68
CA GLY A 368 11.84 27.13 2.73
C GLY A 368 11.74 28.61 2.34
N SER A 369 10.95 29.40 3.07
CA SER A 369 10.61 30.80 2.68
C SER A 369 11.79 31.75 2.49
N LYS A 370 13.01 31.36 2.93
CA LYS A 370 14.25 32.14 2.76
C LYS A 370 15.48 31.31 2.34
N ILE A 371 15.35 30.00 2.13
CA ILE A 371 16.47 29.09 1.83
C ILE A 371 16.06 28.15 0.70
N GLY A 372 16.79 28.19 -0.41
CA GLY A 372 16.66 27.27 -1.53
C GLY A 372 18.03 26.74 -1.93
N GLY A 373 18.17 25.42 -2.02
CA GLY A 373 19.42 24.77 -2.43
C GLY A 373 19.16 23.35 -2.91
N GLY A 374 20.05 22.81 -3.73
CA GLY A 374 19.92 21.43 -4.20
C GLY A 374 21.24 20.85 -4.66
N SER A 375 21.34 19.53 -4.59
CA SER A 375 22.46 18.77 -5.12
C SER A 375 21.94 17.63 -5.98
N SER A 376 22.65 17.31 -7.05
CA SER A 376 22.34 16.16 -7.89
C SER A 376 23.60 15.35 -8.16
N THR A 377 23.48 14.04 -8.06
CA THR A 377 24.52 13.09 -8.44
C THR A 377 24.01 12.21 -9.57
N SER A 378 24.91 11.83 -10.47
CA SER A 378 24.60 10.93 -11.57
C SER A 378 25.75 9.95 -11.79
N ASN A 379 25.42 8.66 -11.90
CA ASN A 379 26.34 7.59 -12.21
C ASN A 379 25.90 6.90 -13.51
N ARG A 380 26.86 6.51 -14.36
CA ARG A 380 26.59 5.77 -15.60
C ARG A 380 26.66 4.26 -15.36
N ASP A 381 25.78 3.76 -14.51
CA ASP A 381 25.76 2.38 -14.04
C ASP A 381 24.57 1.58 -14.62
N GLY A 382 24.08 1.96 -15.80
CA GLY A 382 22.91 1.36 -16.43
C GLY A 382 23.05 -0.13 -16.81
N ALA A 383 24.30 -0.64 -16.86
CA ALA A 383 24.58 -2.07 -16.99
C ALA A 383 24.07 -2.90 -15.79
N ASN A 384 23.80 -2.27 -14.64
CA ASN A 384 23.15 -2.90 -13.48
C ASN A 384 21.64 -3.13 -13.69
N ASN A 385 21.06 -2.53 -14.72
CA ASN A 385 19.62 -2.52 -14.98
C ASN A 385 19.26 -3.22 -16.30
N THR A 386 20.23 -3.84 -16.97
CA THR A 386 20.02 -4.50 -18.27
C THR A 386 20.77 -5.81 -18.31
N GLY A 387 20.30 -6.74 -19.14
CA GLY A 387 20.87 -8.07 -19.18
C GLY A 387 20.03 -9.07 -19.97
N THR A 388 20.33 -10.35 -19.82
CA THR A 388 19.53 -11.47 -20.33
C THR A 388 18.81 -12.20 -19.20
N TYR A 389 17.68 -12.84 -19.51
CA TYR A 389 16.93 -13.62 -18.54
C TYR A 389 16.56 -15.00 -19.07
N GLU A 390 16.44 -15.94 -18.13
CA GLU A 390 15.88 -17.26 -18.37
C GLU A 390 14.78 -17.56 -17.36
N ILE A 391 13.70 -18.17 -17.85
CA ILE A 391 12.59 -18.63 -17.02
C ILE A 391 12.61 -20.15 -17.03
N ASP A 392 12.48 -20.75 -15.86
CA ASP A 392 12.28 -22.20 -15.71
C ASP A 392 11.36 -22.45 -14.51
N GLY A 393 10.12 -22.82 -14.78
CA GLY A 393 9.12 -23.07 -13.76
C GLY A 393 8.83 -21.81 -12.93
N TYR A 394 9.07 -21.92 -11.62
CA TYR A 394 8.88 -20.83 -10.66
C TYR A 394 10.16 -20.02 -10.41
N THR A 395 11.11 -20.05 -11.33
CA THR A 395 12.38 -19.31 -11.22
C THR A 395 12.58 -18.40 -12.43
N ILE A 396 13.02 -17.17 -12.16
CA ILE A 396 13.66 -16.31 -13.15
C ILE A 396 15.12 -16.12 -12.77
N GLU A 397 16.01 -16.38 -13.72
CA GLU A 397 17.45 -16.11 -13.61
C GLU A 397 17.77 -14.88 -14.44
N MET A 398 18.42 -13.90 -13.83
CA MET A 398 18.81 -12.63 -14.47
C MET A 398 20.33 -12.52 -14.52
N HIS A 399 20.87 -12.43 -15.74
CA HIS A 399 22.28 -12.20 -16.04
C HIS A 399 22.45 -10.76 -16.47
N HIS A 400 22.98 -9.92 -15.59
CA HIS A 400 23.15 -8.49 -15.84
C HIS A 400 24.36 -8.24 -16.72
N ASP A 401 24.33 -7.15 -17.48
CA ASP A 401 25.44 -6.74 -18.36
C ASP A 401 26.71 -6.35 -17.57
N ASN A 402 26.58 -6.09 -16.26
CA ASN A 402 27.70 -5.91 -15.35
C ASN A 402 28.31 -7.23 -14.82
N GLY A 403 27.79 -8.39 -15.23
CA GLY A 403 28.25 -9.72 -14.80
C GLY A 403 27.56 -10.27 -13.54
N LEU A 404 26.68 -9.52 -12.88
CA LEU A 404 25.88 -10.03 -11.75
C LEU A 404 24.86 -11.05 -12.24
N VAL A 405 24.83 -12.22 -11.60
CA VAL A 405 23.80 -13.25 -11.86
C VAL A 405 23.01 -13.48 -10.57
N HIS A 406 21.68 -13.50 -10.67
CA HIS A 406 20.83 -13.86 -9.54
C HIS A 406 19.55 -14.57 -9.97
N ARG A 407 18.97 -15.35 -9.03
CA ARG A 407 17.78 -16.17 -9.24
C ARG A 407 16.68 -15.83 -8.25
N GLU A 408 15.53 -15.44 -8.77
CA GLU A 408 14.37 -15.03 -7.96
C GLU A 408 13.16 -15.91 -8.19
N LEU A 409 12.32 -15.98 -7.16
CA LEU A 409 11.00 -16.58 -7.29
C LEU A 409 10.26 -15.84 -8.39
N PHE A 410 9.74 -16.58 -9.37
CA PHE A 410 8.94 -16.05 -10.47
C PHE A 410 7.61 -16.79 -10.53
N LEU A 411 6.51 -16.08 -10.72
CA LEU A 411 5.22 -16.68 -11.03
C LEU A 411 4.31 -15.68 -11.73
N PHE A 412 3.38 -16.18 -12.53
CA PHE A 412 2.19 -15.43 -12.90
C PHE A 412 1.10 -15.62 -11.84
N GLU A 413 0.39 -14.55 -11.51
CA GLU A 413 -0.66 -14.61 -10.47
C GLU A 413 -1.83 -15.51 -10.91
N ASP A 414 -2.11 -15.56 -12.21
CA ASP A 414 -3.14 -16.38 -12.83
C ASP A 414 -2.85 -16.61 -14.33
N GLU A 415 -3.69 -17.41 -15.01
CA GLU A 415 -3.56 -17.76 -16.43
C GLU A 415 -3.64 -16.57 -17.40
N ARG A 416 -4.17 -15.41 -16.96
CA ARG A 416 -4.23 -14.21 -17.81
C ARG A 416 -2.86 -13.57 -17.98
N LYS A 417 -1.89 -13.90 -17.10
CA LYS A 417 -0.51 -13.39 -17.14
C LYS A 417 -0.38 -11.86 -17.10
N ASN A 418 -1.42 -11.16 -16.65
CA ASN A 418 -1.41 -9.70 -16.51
C ASN A 418 -0.66 -9.23 -15.26
N ARG A 419 -0.33 -10.14 -14.35
CA ARG A 419 0.43 -9.87 -13.12
C ARG A 419 1.46 -10.96 -12.90
N ILE A 420 2.67 -10.52 -12.56
CA ILE A 420 3.79 -11.38 -12.19
C ILE A 420 4.24 -11.07 -10.76
N VAL A 421 4.84 -12.04 -10.10
CA VAL A 421 5.58 -11.83 -8.86
C VAL A 421 7.03 -12.17 -9.13
N ILE A 422 7.94 -11.25 -8.78
CA ILE A 422 9.38 -11.47 -8.75
C ILE A 422 9.84 -11.26 -7.30
N GLY A 423 10.38 -12.31 -6.68
CA GLY A 423 10.75 -12.31 -5.27
C GLY A 423 9.53 -12.08 -4.36
N ASP A 424 9.46 -10.89 -3.75
CA ASP A 424 8.33 -10.46 -2.90
C ASP A 424 7.54 -9.27 -3.47
N THR A 425 7.73 -8.96 -4.76
CA THR A 425 7.12 -7.80 -5.42
C THR A 425 6.16 -8.24 -6.53
N VAL A 426 4.94 -7.71 -6.50
CA VAL A 426 3.93 -7.90 -7.56
C VAL A 426 4.10 -6.81 -8.60
N TYR A 427 4.25 -7.18 -9.86
CA TYR A 427 4.20 -6.28 -10.99
C TYR A 427 2.97 -6.59 -11.84
N TRP A 428 2.45 -5.59 -12.53
CA TRP A 428 1.32 -5.71 -13.46
C TRP A 428 1.67 -5.13 -14.81
N VAL A 429 1.02 -5.61 -15.87
CA VAL A 429 1.24 -5.12 -17.25
C VAL A 429 0.96 -3.62 -17.32
N ASP A 430 1.89 -2.88 -17.93
CA ASP A 430 1.71 -1.48 -18.28
C ASP A 430 0.68 -1.38 -19.40
N MET A 431 -0.54 -0.92 -19.09
CA MET A 431 -1.64 -0.84 -20.07
C MET A 431 -1.57 0.43 -20.93
N ASP A 432 -0.69 1.37 -20.57
CA ASP A 432 -0.48 2.65 -21.29
C ASP A 432 0.73 2.59 -22.24
N GLY A 433 1.13 1.38 -22.64
CA GLY A 433 2.32 1.09 -23.47
C GLY A 433 2.19 1.49 -24.93
#